data_AF-A0A136NHT8-F1
#
_entry.id   AF-A0A136NHT8-F1
#
_cell.length_a   1.000
_cell.length_b   1.000
_cell.length_c   1.000
_cell.angle_alpha   90.00
_cell.angle_beta   90.00
_cell.angle_gamma   90.00
#
_symmetry.space_group_name_H-M   'P 1'
#
loop_
_entity.id
_entity.type
_entity.pdbx_description
1 polymer ?
#
loop_
_entity_poly.entity_id
_entity_poly.type
_entity_poly.pdbx_seq_one_letter_code
_entity_poly.pdbx_strand_id
1 'polypeptide(L)' 'MSTNYKGVDYFNIDALLSEEERMIRDTTRDFVSNEVIPIIEKHNQAMTFPRDLIPKMAELGFFG' A
#
# COMPACT_ATOMS: atom_id res chain seq x y z
N MET A 1 -14.13 5.77 9.69
CA MET A 1 -14.31 5.95 8.24
C MET A 1 -12.92 5.94 7.64
N SER A 2 -12.56 4.91 6.88
CA SER A 2 -11.28 4.86 6.18
C SER A 2 -11.32 5.90 5.07
N THR A 3 -10.70 7.06 5.33
CA THR A 3 -10.51 8.08 4.29
C THR A 3 -9.59 7.50 3.24
N ASN A 4 -10.07 7.37 2.01
CA ASN A 4 -9.25 6.97 0.87
C ASN A 4 -8.03 7.89 0.79
N TYR A 5 -6.82 7.35 0.94
CA TYR A 5 -5.60 8.16 0.93
C TYR A 5 -5.44 8.82 -0.44
N LYS A 6 -5.41 10.15 -0.47
CA LYS A 6 -5.09 10.91 -1.67
C LYS A 6 -3.76 11.63 -1.45
N GLY A 7 -2.72 11.12 -2.11
CA GLY A 7 -1.42 11.77 -2.11
C GLY A 7 -1.46 13.15 -2.78
N VAL A 8 -0.58 14.04 -2.35
CA VAL A 8 -0.37 15.33 -3.01
C VAL A 8 0.43 15.08 -4.29
N ASP A 9 -0.07 15.53 -5.44
CA ASP A 9 0.63 15.45 -6.72
C ASP A 9 0.85 16.86 -7.31
N TYR A 10 1.77 17.60 -6.70
CA TYR A 10 2.07 18.97 -7.10
C TYR A 10 2.73 19.08 -8.49
N PHE A 11 3.49 18.05 -8.88
CA PHE A 11 4.21 18.00 -10.15
C PHE A 11 3.48 17.23 -11.25
N ASN A 12 2.25 16.79 -11.00
CA ASN A 12 1.45 16.00 -11.94
C ASN A 12 2.19 14.73 -12.44
N ILE A 13 2.88 14.04 -11.53
CA ILE A 13 3.64 12.83 -11.81
C ILE A 13 2.71 11.70 -12.27
N ASP A 14 1.45 11.69 -11.82
CA ASP A 14 0.45 10.70 -12.21
C ASP A 14 0.20 10.66 -13.74
N ALA A 15 0.40 11.79 -14.41
CA ALA A 15 0.26 11.89 -15.86
C ALA A 15 1.42 11.26 -16.63
N LEU A 16 2.55 10.98 -15.97
CA LEU A 16 3.71 10.33 -16.57
C LEU A 16 3.59 8.80 -16.56
N LEU A 17 2.66 8.26 -15.79
CA LEU A 17 2.45 6.82 -15.65
C LEU A 17 1.52 6.28 -16.74
N SER A 18 1.71 5.03 -17.11
CA SER A 18 0.74 4.27 -17.91
C SER A 18 -0.51 3.95 -17.07
N GLU A 19 -1.55 3.44 -17.73
CA GLU A 19 -2.75 2.97 -17.03
C GLU A 19 -2.45 1.78 -16.11
N GLU A 20 -1.62 0.86 -16.58
CA GLU A 20 -1.17 -0.30 -15.80
C GLU A 20 -0.37 0.12 -14.57
N GLU A 21 0.57 1.05 -14.72
CA GLU A 21 1.37 1.56 -13.60
C GLU A 21 0.50 2.27 -12.54
N ARG A 22 -0.50 3.06 -12.98
CA ARG A 22 -1.48 3.67 -12.06
C ARG A 22 -2.30 2.63 -11.32
N MET A 23 -2.75 1.58 -12.00
CA MET A 23 -3.50 0.49 -11.39
C MET A 23 -2.67 -0.26 -10.34
N ILE A 24 -1.38 -0.52 -10.62
CA ILE A 24 -0.45 -1.13 -9.65
C ILE A 24 -0.29 -0.24 -8.42
N ARG A 25 -0.07 1.07 -8.64
CA ARG A 25 0.05 2.06 -7.57
C ARG A 25 -1.21 2.11 -6.69
N ASP A 26 -2.39 2.13 -7.30
CA ASP A 26 -3.66 2.22 -6.58
C ASP A 26 -3.94 0.95 -5.78
N THR A 27 -3.72 -0.22 -6.38
CA THR A 27 -3.80 -1.52 -5.68
C THR A 27 -2.85 -1.57 -4.48
N THR A 28 -1.62 -1.10 -4.65
CA THR A 28 -0.63 -1.03 -3.57
C THR A 28 -1.08 -0.09 -2.44
N ARG A 29 -1.64 1.06 -2.79
CA ARG A 29 -2.15 2.05 -1.83
C ARG A 29 -3.32 1.51 -1.03
N ASP A 30 -4.23 0.79 -1.67
CA ASP A 30 -5.38 0.17 -1.03
C ASP A 30 -4.93 -0.93 -0.06
N PHE A 31 -3.98 -1.78 -0.48
CA PHE A 31 -3.38 -2.78 0.40
C PHE A 31 -2.74 -2.13 1.64
N VAL A 32 -1.92 -1.09 1.47
CA VAL A 32 -1.29 -0.41 2.61
C VAL A 32 -2.34 0.20 3.54
N SER A 33 -3.34 0.90 2.98
CA SER A 33 -4.36 1.58 3.77
C SER A 33 -5.24 0.61 4.57
N ASN A 34 -5.56 -0.54 3.99
CA ASN A 34 -6.50 -1.50 4.58
C ASN A 34 -5.81 -2.57 5.44
N GLU A 35 -4.59 -3.00 5.07
CA GLU A 35 -3.92 -4.14 5.70
C GLU A 35 -2.74 -3.74 6.58
N VAL A 36 -2.03 -2.65 6.22
CA VAL A 36 -0.80 -2.25 6.92
C VAL A 36 -1.07 -1.20 7.99
N ILE A 37 -1.72 -0.08 7.62
CA ILE A 37 -1.98 1.05 8.52
C ILE A 37 -2.68 0.63 9.82
N PRO A 38 -3.69 -0.27 9.82
CA PRO A 38 -4.36 -0.65 11.06
C PRO A 38 -3.50 -1.40 12.08
N ILE A 39 -2.42 -2.05 11.64
CA ILE A 39 -1.60 -2.94 12.50
C ILE A 39 -0.18 -2.41 12.76
N ILE A 40 0.29 -1.45 11.96
CA ILE A 40 1.71 -1.07 11.95
C ILE A 40 2.16 -0.46 13.28
N GLU A 41 1.32 0.33 13.95
CA GLU A 41 1.66 0.95 15.24
C GLU A 41 1.97 -0.10 16.31
N LYS A 42 1.13 -1.13 16.43
CA LYS A 42 1.33 -2.25 17.36
C LYS A 42 2.64 -2.97 17.09
N HIS A 43 2.92 -3.28 15.82
CA HIS A 43 4.14 -3.99 15.44
C HIS A 43 5.40 -3.14 15.70
N ASN A 44 5.33 -1.83 15.44
CA ASN A 44 6.40 -0.89 15.75
C ASN A 44 6.70 -0.84 17.25
N GLN A 45 5.68 -0.61 18.09
CA GLN A 45 5.83 -0.55 19.55
C GLN A 45 6.38 -1.86 20.14
N ALA A 46 5.96 -3.00 19.59
CA ALA A 46 6.38 -4.32 20.05
C ALA A 46 7.72 -4.80 19.45
N MET A 47 8.34 -4.04 18.53
CA MET A 47 9.53 -4.47 17.78
C MET A 47 9.35 -5.83 17.08
N THR A 48 8.20 -6.04 16.44
CA THR A 48 7.85 -7.29 15.77
C THR A 48 7.58 -7.08 14.28
N PHE A 49 7.65 -8.16 13.51
CA PHE A 49 7.37 -8.16 12.08
C PHE A 49 6.00 -8.81 11.76
N PRO A 50 5.13 -8.17 10.97
CA PRO A 50 3.80 -8.68 10.61
C PRO A 50 3.89 -9.78 9.54
N ARG A 51 4.25 -11.01 9.94
CA ARG A 51 4.41 -12.14 8.99
C ARG A 51 3.14 -12.48 8.21
N ASP A 52 1.96 -12.20 8.76
CA ASP A 52 0.68 -12.47 8.11
C ASP A 52 0.44 -11.63 6.85
N LEU A 53 1.21 -10.55 6.65
CA LEU A 53 1.15 -9.75 5.42
C LEU A 53 1.87 -10.40 4.25
N ILE A 54 2.86 -11.26 4.49
CA ILE A 54 3.65 -11.92 3.43
C ILE A 54 2.76 -12.67 2.42
N PRO A 55 1.88 -13.61 2.84
CA PRO A 55 1.05 -14.32 1.87
C PRO A 55 0.12 -13.39 1.09
N LYS A 56 -0.44 -12.35 1.72
CA LYS A 56 -1.29 -11.36 1.04
C LYS A 56 -0.52 -10.57 -0.03
N MET A 57 0.72 -10.18 0.26
CA MET A 57 1.59 -9.52 -0.72
C MET A 57 1.95 -10.45 -1.88
N ALA A 58 2.11 -11.75 -1.63
CA ALA A 58 2.35 -12.73 -2.67
C ALA A 58 1.14 -12.88 -3.61
N GLU A 59 -0.07 -12.93 -3.06
CA GLU A 59 -1.32 -12.99 -3.84
C GLU A 59 -1.51 -11.76 -4.75
N LEU A 60 -1.02 -10.59 -4.32
CA LEU A 60 -1.04 -9.36 -5.10
C LEU A 60 0.12 -9.24 -6.11
N GLY A 61 1.01 -10.23 -6.19
CA GLY A 61 2.13 -10.23 -7.13
C GLY A 61 3.23 -9.22 -6.79
N PHE A 62 3.41 -8.86 -5.51
CA PHE A 62 4.45 -7.89 -5.11
C PHE A 62 5.87 -8.48 -5.09
N PHE A 63 5.98 -9.80 -5.19
CA PHE A 63 7.24 -10.52 -5.26
C PHE A 63 7.47 -10.96 -6.70
N GLY A 64 8.60 -10.51 -7.27
CA GLY A 64 8.93 -10.56 -8.71
C GLY A 64 8.70 -11.90 -9.40
#